data_AF-A0A099KZ25-F1
#
_entry.id   AF-A0A099KZ25-F1
#
_cell.length_a   1.000
_cell.length_b   1.000
_cell.length_c   1.000
_cell.angle_alpha   90.00
_cell.angle_beta   90.00
_cell.angle_gamma   90.00
#
_symmetry.space_group_name_H-M   'P 1'
#
loop_
_entity.id
_entity.type
_entity.pdbx_description
1 polymer ?
#
loop_
_entity_poly.entity_id
_entity_poly.type
_entity_poly.pdbx_seq_one_letter_code
_entity_poly.pdbx_strand_id
1 'polypeptide(L)'
;MLLELSLGVDVIDAYREKHENHQATCQGNLILKLFYIFFIIWISLSLSFSCKAIETINLSTFEYPPEHSQVLPHHGVVSHIIELAFAQVNIKVKWSYYPTTRAFMMAKSGRVDGTASYGYSKERIEGMYMSNSIISSATYFYHLKSTDFNWHNIKDLAGLRVGITNKLNYGDLFNNAVKENIFIVDGAQHDDLNLKKLLAGRIDIFPMTSGIAEYALKTRFPKGALEKVTYNKKPIREYDSFLFLPESLLKSEALLASFNQGLQKLQKSGQYQQILSNYYNGYYSTAIVNAKK
;
A
#
# COMPACT_ATOMS: atom_id res chain seq x y z
N MET A 1 36.02 79.94 59.12
CA MET A 1 34.70 79.64 58.53
C MET A 1 34.75 79.38 57.00
N LEU A 2 35.90 78.94 56.45
CA LEU A 2 36.01 78.56 55.02
C LEU A 2 36.61 77.15 54.82
N LEU A 3 36.94 76.43 55.90
CA LEU A 3 37.53 75.08 55.85
C LEU A 3 36.51 73.95 56.09
N GLU A 4 35.30 74.25 56.59
CA GLU A 4 34.26 73.23 56.82
C GLU A 4 33.33 73.00 55.61
N LEU A 5 33.36 73.89 54.61
CA LEU A 5 32.54 73.76 53.39
C LEU A 5 33.20 72.87 52.30
N SER A 6 34.53 72.70 52.34
CA SER A 6 35.27 71.89 51.34
C SER A 6 35.07 70.38 51.53
N LEU A 7 35.03 69.91 52.79
CA LEU A 7 34.87 68.48 53.10
C LEU A 7 33.47 67.93 52.80
N GLY A 8 32.45 68.80 52.77
CA GLY A 8 31.07 68.40 52.46
C GLY A 8 30.83 68.12 50.97
N VAL A 9 31.56 68.80 50.07
CA VAL A 9 31.40 68.64 48.63
C VAL A 9 32.03 67.33 48.14
N ASP A 10 33.23 67.00 48.62
CA ASP A 10 33.92 65.74 48.26
C ASP A 10 33.14 64.47 48.69
N VAL A 11 32.44 64.54 49.83
CA VAL A 11 31.61 63.41 50.31
C VAL A 11 30.35 63.23 49.48
N ILE A 12 29.74 64.34 49.01
CA ILE A 12 28.54 64.31 48.16
C ILE A 12 28.87 63.80 46.76
N ASP A 13 30.00 64.24 46.19
CA ASP A 13 30.43 63.79 44.86
C ASP A 13 30.84 62.32 44.86
N ALA A 14 31.54 61.84 45.90
CA ALA A 14 31.83 60.41 46.07
C ALA A 14 30.55 59.56 46.25
N TYR A 15 29.52 60.09 46.94
CA TYR A 15 28.23 59.42 47.07
C TYR A 15 27.47 59.36 45.74
N ARG A 16 27.55 60.42 44.93
CA ARG A 16 26.93 60.53 43.61
C ARG A 16 27.55 59.57 42.61
N GLU A 17 28.88 59.52 42.56
CA GLU A 17 29.63 58.62 41.68
C GLU A 17 29.38 57.14 42.03
N LYS A 18 29.30 56.81 43.32
CA LYS A 18 28.94 55.45 43.78
C LYS A 18 27.50 55.08 43.43
N HIS A 19 26.55 56.02 43.52
CA HIS A 19 25.16 55.81 43.12
C HIS A 19 25.00 55.62 41.61
N GLU A 20 25.71 56.40 40.80
CA GLU A 20 25.70 56.29 39.33
C GLU A 20 26.32 54.96 38.87
N ASN A 21 27.45 54.55 39.45
CA ASN A 21 28.07 53.25 39.17
C ASN A 21 27.17 52.06 39.55
N HIS A 22 26.41 52.17 40.65
CA HIS A 22 25.47 51.13 41.08
C HIS A 22 24.23 51.05 40.18
N GLN A 23 23.71 52.19 39.70
CA GLN A 23 22.60 52.22 38.73
C GLN A 23 23.02 51.66 37.37
N ALA A 24 24.23 51.97 36.89
CA ALA A 24 24.77 51.44 35.64
C ALA A 24 24.95 49.91 35.66
N THR A 25 25.42 49.34 36.78
CA THR A 25 25.55 47.88 36.95
C THR A 25 24.19 47.18 37.06
N CYS A 26 23.19 47.80 37.68
CA CYS A 26 21.81 47.27 37.69
C CYS A 26 21.16 47.27 36.30
N GLN A 27 21.33 48.35 35.51
CA GLN A 27 20.78 48.43 34.16
C GLN A 27 21.43 47.43 33.20
N GLY A 28 22.75 47.22 33.28
CA GLY A 28 23.47 46.22 32.47
C GLY A 28 23.00 44.78 32.72
N ASN A 29 22.77 44.42 34.00
CA ASN A 29 22.25 43.10 34.37
C ASN A 29 20.80 42.87 33.93
N LEU A 30 19.98 43.92 33.83
CA LEU A 30 18.61 43.82 33.33
C LEU A 30 18.57 43.61 31.81
N ILE A 31 19.39 44.35 31.06
CA ILE A 31 19.51 44.20 29.60
C ILE A 31 20.02 42.80 29.25
N LEU A 32 21.03 42.30 29.95
CA LEU A 32 21.57 40.94 29.72
C LEU A 32 20.54 39.85 30.01
N LYS A 33 19.71 40.01 31.06
CA LYS A 33 18.60 39.09 31.37
C LYS A 33 17.51 39.13 30.30
N LEU A 34 17.17 40.30 29.77
CA LEU A 34 16.20 40.43 28.67
C LEU A 34 16.71 39.77 27.39
N PHE A 35 18.00 39.93 27.05
CA PHE A 35 18.63 39.22 25.94
C PHE A 35 18.60 37.70 26.12
N TYR A 36 18.88 37.20 27.33
CA TYR A 36 18.80 35.77 27.64
C TYR A 36 17.37 35.23 27.51
N ILE A 37 16.36 35.97 27.99
CA ILE A 37 14.95 35.58 27.86
C ILE A 37 14.53 35.57 26.38
N PHE A 38 14.90 36.59 25.60
CA PHE A 38 14.63 36.61 24.16
C PHE A 38 15.33 35.46 23.42
N PHE A 39 16.56 35.13 23.80
CA PHE A 39 17.30 34.01 23.21
C PHE A 39 16.66 32.65 23.54
N ILE A 40 16.20 32.44 24.78
CA ILE A 40 15.47 31.23 25.18
C ILE A 40 14.11 31.13 24.47
N ILE A 41 13.40 32.25 24.32
CA ILE A 41 12.12 32.29 23.58
C ILE A 41 12.37 31.98 22.10
N TRP A 42 13.44 32.52 21.51
CA TRP A 42 13.79 32.27 20.11
C TRP A 42 14.19 30.81 19.86
N ILE A 43 14.94 30.19 20.78
CA ILE A 43 15.29 28.75 20.75
C ILE A 43 14.04 27.88 20.91
N SER A 44 13.15 28.20 21.86
CA SER A 44 11.92 27.40 22.06
C SER A 44 10.93 27.53 20.90
N LEU A 45 10.87 28.69 20.22
CA LEU A 45 10.09 28.87 19.00
C LEU A 45 10.66 28.08 17.81
N SER A 46 11.98 27.96 17.71
CA SER A 46 12.62 27.24 16.60
C SER A 46 12.55 25.71 16.73
N LEU A 47 12.43 25.17 17.96
CA LEU A 47 12.16 23.73 18.16
C LEU A 47 10.72 23.31 17.82
N SER A 48 9.78 24.25 17.76
CA SER A 48 8.36 23.95 17.53
C SER A 48 7.98 23.80 16.05
N PHE A 49 8.89 24.09 15.12
CA PHE A 49 8.67 24.00 13.67
C PHE A 49 9.37 22.80 13.02
N SER A 50 9.30 21.61 13.62
CA SER A 50 9.51 20.38 12.85
C SER A 50 8.23 20.04 12.07
N CYS A 51 8.00 20.76 10.97
CA CYS A 51 7.08 20.28 9.95
C CYS A 51 7.74 19.05 9.32
N LYS A 52 7.38 17.85 9.78
CA LYS A 52 7.75 16.62 9.07
C LYS A 52 7.09 16.70 7.70
N ALA A 53 7.89 17.03 6.69
CA ALA A 53 7.44 16.99 5.31
C ALA A 53 6.84 15.59 5.05
N ILE A 54 5.65 15.56 4.46
CA ILE A 54 5.03 14.30 4.07
C ILE A 54 5.92 13.64 3.02
N GLU A 55 6.57 12.55 3.39
CA GLU A 55 7.37 11.76 2.46
C GLU A 55 6.45 11.22 1.36
N THR A 56 6.89 11.30 0.12
CA THR A 56 6.18 10.71 -1.02
C THR A 56 7.06 9.65 -1.65
N ILE A 57 6.54 8.44 -1.78
CA ILE A 57 7.21 7.32 -2.45
C ILE A 57 6.54 7.02 -3.79
N ASN A 58 7.31 6.50 -4.74
CA ASN A 58 6.81 6.03 -6.02
C ASN A 58 6.84 4.49 -6.05
N LEU A 59 5.69 3.87 -6.22
CA LEU A 59 5.54 2.43 -6.34
C LEU A 59 5.12 2.06 -7.76
N SER A 60 5.71 1.00 -8.32
CA SER A 60 5.26 0.42 -9.57
C SER A 60 4.20 -0.65 -9.38
N THR A 61 3.28 -0.78 -10.33
CA THR A 61 2.33 -1.89 -10.44
C THR A 61 1.93 -2.12 -11.91
N PHE A 62 0.94 -2.97 -12.16
CA PHE A 62 0.40 -3.32 -13.47
C PHE A 62 -1.13 -3.24 -13.48
N GLU A 63 -1.74 -3.21 -14.66
CA GLU A 63 -3.20 -3.26 -14.82
C GLU A 63 -3.71 -4.67 -14.52
N TYR A 64 -4.44 -4.80 -13.40
CA TYR A 64 -5.04 -6.04 -12.93
C TYR A 64 -6.28 -5.74 -12.09
N PRO A 65 -7.37 -5.27 -12.72
CA PRO A 65 -8.58 -4.93 -12.01
C PRO A 65 -9.27 -6.19 -11.45
N PRO A 66 -9.91 -6.11 -10.27
CA PRO A 66 -10.17 -4.92 -9.46
C PRO A 66 -9.07 -4.58 -8.42
N GLU A 67 -7.96 -5.31 -8.41
CA GLU A 67 -6.89 -5.13 -7.42
C GLU A 67 -6.05 -3.89 -7.69
N HIS A 68 -5.68 -3.67 -8.97
CA HIS A 68 -4.89 -2.55 -9.45
C HIS A 68 -5.41 -2.04 -10.78
N SER A 69 -5.73 -0.76 -10.87
CA SER A 69 -6.01 -0.10 -12.14
C SER A 69 -6.05 1.41 -12.01
N GLN A 70 -5.54 2.14 -13.00
CA GLN A 70 -5.58 3.60 -13.01
C GLN A 70 -6.99 4.18 -12.98
N VAL A 71 -7.98 3.43 -13.48
CA VAL A 71 -9.36 3.92 -13.71
C VAL A 71 -10.33 3.51 -12.62
N LEU A 72 -9.87 2.77 -11.60
CA LEU A 72 -10.70 2.31 -10.49
C LEU A 72 -10.60 3.26 -9.28
N PRO A 73 -11.65 3.32 -8.44
CA PRO A 73 -11.60 4.00 -7.15
C PRO A 73 -10.35 3.60 -6.37
N HIS A 74 -9.59 4.60 -5.91
CA HIS A 74 -8.36 4.39 -5.13
C HIS A 74 -7.35 3.45 -5.80
N HIS A 75 -7.33 3.46 -7.13
CA HIS A 75 -6.44 2.62 -7.94
C HIS A 75 -6.67 1.10 -7.80
N GLY A 76 -7.80 0.67 -7.23
CA GLY A 76 -8.12 -0.73 -6.94
C GLY A 76 -7.94 -1.11 -5.46
N VAL A 77 -8.49 -2.27 -5.06
CA VAL A 77 -8.56 -2.65 -3.63
C VAL A 77 -7.19 -2.79 -2.98
N VAL A 78 -6.23 -3.41 -3.67
CA VAL A 78 -4.90 -3.66 -3.11
C VAL A 78 -4.09 -2.37 -3.08
N SER A 79 -4.18 -1.55 -4.13
CA SER A 79 -3.59 -0.20 -4.11
C SER A 79 -4.12 0.64 -2.96
N HIS A 80 -5.44 0.61 -2.70
CA HIS A 80 -6.05 1.36 -1.61
C HIS A 80 -5.58 0.90 -0.23
N ILE A 81 -5.43 -0.41 -0.01
CA ILE A 81 -4.86 -0.96 1.23
C ILE A 81 -3.44 -0.40 1.44
N ILE A 82 -2.62 -0.37 0.39
CA ILE A 82 -1.24 0.12 0.47
C ILE A 82 -1.20 1.62 0.75
N GLU A 83 -2.00 2.41 0.04
CA GLU A 83 -2.12 3.86 0.25
C GLU A 83 -2.52 4.17 1.70
N LEU A 84 -3.52 3.47 2.23
CA LEU A 84 -3.98 3.67 3.60
C LEU A 84 -2.97 3.20 4.64
N ALA A 85 -2.28 2.08 4.40
CA ALA A 85 -1.21 1.61 5.29
C ALA A 85 -0.10 2.66 5.42
N PHE A 86 0.41 3.19 4.30
CA PHE A 86 1.40 4.27 4.33
C PHE A 86 0.86 5.58 4.94
N ALA A 87 -0.42 5.89 4.73
CA ALA A 87 -1.05 7.06 5.34
C ALA A 87 -1.06 7.00 6.88
N GLN A 88 -1.14 5.80 7.49
CA GLN A 88 -1.05 5.62 8.96
C GLN A 88 0.31 6.04 9.56
N VAL A 89 1.29 6.29 8.71
CA VAL A 89 2.65 6.72 9.07
C VAL A 89 3.09 7.98 8.30
N ASN A 90 2.12 8.75 7.78
CA ASN A 90 2.33 10.02 7.07
C ASN A 90 3.18 9.92 5.79
N ILE A 91 3.09 8.79 5.07
CA ILE A 91 3.73 8.59 3.78
C ILE A 91 2.66 8.60 2.69
N LYS A 92 2.89 9.36 1.60
CA LYS A 92 2.04 9.36 0.40
C LYS A 92 2.61 8.42 -0.65
N VAL A 93 1.72 7.69 -1.33
CA VAL A 93 2.08 6.82 -2.44
C VAL A 93 1.72 7.48 -3.77
N LYS A 94 2.64 7.42 -4.73
CA LYS A 94 2.37 7.68 -6.16
C LYS A 94 2.54 6.37 -6.91
N TRP A 95 1.64 6.12 -7.87
CA TRP A 95 1.66 4.90 -8.67
C TRP A 95 2.26 5.14 -10.05
N SER A 96 3.09 4.20 -10.49
CA SER A 96 3.57 4.08 -11.87
C SER A 96 3.14 2.73 -12.44
N TYR A 97 2.51 2.71 -13.60
CA TYR A 97 2.00 1.47 -14.20
C TYR A 97 2.87 1.00 -15.36
N TYR A 98 3.19 -0.29 -15.38
CA TYR A 98 3.95 -0.93 -16.45
C TYR A 98 3.42 -2.35 -16.71
N PRO A 99 3.79 -2.99 -17.84
CA PRO A 99 3.63 -4.44 -17.97
C PRO A 99 4.27 -5.17 -16.78
N THR A 100 3.65 -6.25 -16.30
CA THR A 100 3.97 -6.90 -15.02
C THR A 100 5.47 -7.18 -14.79
N THR A 101 6.19 -7.72 -15.77
CA THR A 101 7.63 -7.95 -15.67
C THR A 101 8.41 -6.64 -15.56
N ARG A 102 8.03 -5.64 -16.34
CA ARG A 102 8.69 -4.33 -16.32
C ARG A 102 8.47 -3.60 -15.00
N ALA A 103 7.26 -3.65 -14.43
CA ALA A 103 6.98 -3.05 -13.13
C ALA A 103 7.93 -3.61 -12.06
N PHE A 104 8.05 -4.94 -11.98
CA PHE A 104 8.97 -5.58 -11.04
C PHE A 104 10.43 -5.14 -11.25
N MET A 105 10.89 -5.08 -12.50
CA MET A 105 12.26 -4.67 -12.83
C MET A 105 12.54 -3.19 -12.53
N MET A 106 11.55 -2.30 -12.66
CA MET A 106 11.70 -0.89 -12.29
C MET A 106 12.01 -0.75 -10.80
N ALA A 107 11.33 -1.52 -9.94
CA ALA A 107 11.63 -1.55 -8.52
C ALA A 107 12.96 -2.24 -8.21
N LYS A 108 13.20 -3.44 -8.77
CA LYS A 108 14.44 -4.20 -8.52
C LYS A 108 15.71 -3.44 -8.89
N SER A 109 15.65 -2.59 -9.91
CA SER A 109 16.76 -1.71 -10.32
C SER A 109 16.84 -0.37 -9.54
N GLY A 110 15.99 -0.15 -8.54
CA GLY A 110 15.96 1.07 -7.73
C GLY A 110 15.45 2.32 -8.47
N ARG A 111 14.83 2.16 -9.65
CA ARG A 111 14.26 3.29 -10.42
C ARG A 111 12.96 3.82 -9.83
N VAL A 112 12.29 3.00 -9.03
CA VAL A 112 11.16 3.37 -8.17
C VAL A 112 11.40 2.75 -6.79
N ASP A 113 10.68 3.23 -5.79
CA ASP A 113 10.93 2.85 -4.39
C ASP A 113 10.50 1.42 -4.08
N GLY A 114 9.55 0.87 -4.84
CA GLY A 114 9.06 -0.50 -4.67
C GLY A 114 8.06 -0.92 -5.74
N THR A 115 7.60 -2.16 -5.64
CA THR A 115 6.56 -2.74 -6.50
C THR A 115 5.58 -3.56 -5.68
N ALA A 116 4.30 -3.56 -6.05
CA ALA A 116 3.25 -4.17 -5.26
C ALA A 116 2.52 -5.31 -5.99
N SER A 117 1.89 -6.18 -5.19
CA SER A 117 0.97 -7.25 -5.64
C SER A 117 1.61 -8.38 -6.43
N TYR A 118 2.71 -8.87 -5.87
CA TYR A 118 3.32 -10.10 -6.35
C TYR A 118 3.22 -11.15 -5.25
N GLY A 119 2.97 -12.39 -5.65
CA GLY A 119 3.11 -13.53 -4.76
C GLY A 119 4.58 -13.86 -4.49
N TYR A 120 4.82 -14.54 -3.38
CA TYR A 120 6.14 -15.04 -3.02
C TYR A 120 6.73 -15.95 -4.11
N SER A 121 8.03 -15.80 -4.36
CA SER A 121 8.84 -16.76 -5.10
C SER A 121 10.32 -16.54 -4.75
N LYS A 122 11.13 -17.61 -4.79
CA LYS A 122 12.57 -17.54 -4.49
C LYS A 122 13.30 -16.54 -5.38
N GLU A 123 12.94 -16.46 -6.66
CA GLU A 123 13.53 -15.53 -7.63
C GLU A 123 13.25 -14.05 -7.30
N ARG A 124 12.03 -13.75 -6.81
CA ARG A 124 11.63 -12.36 -6.51
C ARG A 124 12.22 -11.82 -5.23
N ILE A 125 12.46 -12.65 -4.22
CA ILE A 125 13.06 -12.19 -2.96
C ILE A 125 14.55 -11.91 -3.09
N GLU A 126 15.21 -12.41 -4.14
CA GLU A 126 16.63 -12.15 -4.35
C GLU A 126 16.90 -10.67 -4.64
N GLY A 127 17.58 -10.00 -3.71
CA GLY A 127 17.88 -8.56 -3.75
C GLY A 127 16.68 -7.67 -3.43
N MET A 128 15.63 -8.21 -2.80
CA MET A 128 14.40 -7.49 -2.48
C MET A 128 13.93 -7.82 -1.06
N TYR A 129 13.58 -6.79 -0.30
CA TYR A 129 12.77 -6.95 0.89
C TYR A 129 11.31 -7.23 0.52
N MET A 130 10.64 -8.04 1.33
CA MET A 130 9.23 -8.42 1.17
C MET A 130 8.44 -8.07 2.44
N SER A 131 7.26 -7.47 2.27
CA SER A 131 6.40 -7.04 3.38
C SER A 131 5.64 -8.18 4.04
N ASN A 132 4.85 -7.86 5.06
CA ASN A 132 3.71 -8.69 5.46
C ASN A 132 2.68 -8.77 4.32
N SER A 133 1.83 -9.81 4.33
CA SER A 133 0.77 -9.99 3.32
C SER A 133 -0.16 -8.78 3.29
N ILE A 134 -0.34 -8.21 2.10
CA ILE A 134 -1.28 -7.10 1.85
C ILE A 134 -2.71 -7.63 1.85
N ILE A 135 -2.93 -8.74 1.14
CA ILE A 135 -4.22 -9.42 1.01
C ILE A 135 -3.98 -10.90 0.69
N SER A 136 -4.81 -11.76 1.28
CA SER A 136 -4.90 -13.17 0.93
C SER A 136 -6.00 -13.38 -0.11
N SER A 137 -5.67 -14.15 -1.14
CA SER A 137 -6.54 -14.48 -2.27
C SER A 137 -6.67 -15.99 -2.43
N ALA A 138 -7.75 -16.42 -3.07
CA ALA A 138 -8.01 -17.83 -3.31
C ALA A 138 -8.49 -18.06 -4.74
N THR A 139 -7.94 -19.10 -5.38
CA THR A 139 -8.37 -19.55 -6.70
C THR A 139 -9.37 -20.70 -6.53
N TYR A 140 -10.52 -20.60 -7.18
CA TYR A 140 -11.59 -21.60 -7.15
C TYR A 140 -11.92 -22.10 -8.55
N PHE A 141 -12.56 -23.26 -8.66
CA PHE A 141 -13.16 -23.71 -9.91
C PHE A 141 -14.53 -23.05 -10.09
N TYR A 142 -14.61 -22.12 -11.04
CA TYR A 142 -15.87 -21.53 -11.47
C TYR A 142 -16.55 -22.45 -12.48
N HIS A 143 -17.86 -22.65 -12.31
CA HIS A 143 -18.69 -23.49 -13.16
C HIS A 143 -20.09 -22.87 -13.32
N LEU A 144 -20.87 -23.37 -14.29
CA LEU A 144 -22.27 -22.96 -14.39
C LEU A 144 -23.08 -23.52 -13.21
N LYS A 145 -24.05 -22.76 -12.72
CA LYS A 145 -25.01 -23.23 -11.70
C LYS A 145 -25.84 -24.43 -12.16
N SER A 146 -26.00 -24.59 -13.47
CA SER A 146 -26.67 -25.75 -14.08
C SER A 146 -25.78 -26.99 -14.13
N THR A 147 -24.47 -26.87 -13.87
CA THR A 147 -23.54 -27.99 -13.82
C THR A 147 -23.52 -28.55 -12.41
N ASP A 148 -23.88 -29.83 -12.26
CA ASP A 148 -23.69 -30.57 -11.02
C ASP A 148 -22.20 -30.93 -10.87
N PHE A 149 -21.45 -30.03 -10.22
CA PHE A 149 -20.02 -30.17 -10.02
C PHE A 149 -19.64 -29.95 -8.56
N ASN A 150 -18.90 -30.92 -8.02
CA ASN A 150 -18.21 -30.81 -6.76
C ASN A 150 -16.90 -31.59 -6.84
N TRP A 151 -15.92 -31.21 -6.03
CA TRP A 151 -14.61 -31.85 -6.05
C TRP A 151 -14.05 -31.94 -4.63
N HIS A 152 -13.41 -33.07 -4.33
CA HIS A 152 -12.71 -33.32 -3.08
C HIS A 152 -11.21 -33.46 -3.33
N ASN A 153 -10.80 -33.98 -4.48
CA ASN A 153 -9.41 -34.11 -4.85
C ASN A 153 -9.24 -33.86 -6.36
N ILE A 154 -7.99 -33.67 -6.80
CA ILE A 154 -7.72 -33.25 -8.18
C ILE A 154 -8.08 -34.33 -9.22
N LYS A 155 -8.19 -35.61 -8.82
CA LYS A 155 -8.59 -36.71 -9.72
C LYS A 155 -10.08 -36.70 -10.03
N ASP A 156 -10.90 -36.05 -9.22
CA ASP A 156 -12.34 -35.91 -9.46
C ASP A 156 -12.64 -35.09 -10.73
N LEU A 157 -11.63 -34.38 -11.25
CA LEU A 157 -11.75 -33.60 -12.48
C LEU A 157 -11.62 -34.46 -13.73
N ALA A 158 -11.38 -35.77 -13.59
CA ALA A 158 -11.15 -36.65 -14.73
C ALA A 158 -12.29 -36.60 -15.75
N GLY A 159 -11.93 -36.42 -17.02
CA GLY A 159 -12.88 -36.29 -18.13
C GLY A 159 -13.53 -34.91 -18.28
N LEU A 160 -13.37 -33.99 -17.33
CA LEU A 160 -13.87 -32.63 -17.46
C LEU A 160 -13.05 -31.81 -18.45
N ARG A 161 -13.70 -30.89 -19.15
CA ARG A 161 -13.07 -29.85 -19.97
C ARG A 161 -12.76 -28.65 -19.08
N VAL A 162 -11.49 -28.43 -18.82
CA VAL A 162 -11.01 -27.38 -17.92
C VAL A 162 -10.38 -26.26 -18.74
N GLY A 163 -10.96 -25.06 -18.64
CA GLY A 163 -10.36 -23.87 -19.24
C GLY A 163 -9.05 -23.52 -18.56
N ILE A 164 -8.03 -23.08 -19.30
CA ILE A 164 -6.83 -22.47 -18.71
C ILE A 164 -6.46 -21.19 -19.46
N THR A 165 -5.86 -20.24 -18.75
CA THR A 165 -5.21 -19.09 -19.38
C THR A 165 -3.74 -19.43 -19.56
N ASN A 166 -3.27 -19.35 -20.81
CA ASN A 166 -1.95 -19.82 -21.20
C ASN A 166 -0.84 -19.12 -20.38
N LYS A 167 0.12 -19.89 -19.89
CA LYS A 167 1.27 -19.44 -19.07
C LYS A 167 0.90 -18.90 -17.67
N LEU A 168 -0.37 -18.97 -17.25
CA LEU A 168 -0.76 -18.63 -15.89
C LEU A 168 -0.43 -19.79 -14.94
N ASN A 169 0.00 -19.45 -13.72
CA ASN A 169 0.27 -20.42 -12.67
C ASN A 169 -0.95 -20.54 -11.74
N TYR A 170 -1.56 -21.73 -11.67
CA TYR A 170 -2.71 -22.03 -10.81
C TYR A 170 -2.32 -22.78 -9.52
N GLY A 171 -1.02 -22.94 -9.24
CA GLY A 171 -0.47 -23.70 -8.12
C GLY A 171 -0.05 -25.12 -8.51
N ASP A 172 0.86 -25.69 -7.72
CA ASP A 172 1.52 -26.96 -8.05
C ASP A 172 0.54 -28.13 -8.19
N LEU A 173 -0.49 -28.18 -7.33
CA LEU A 173 -1.54 -29.20 -7.40
C LEU A 173 -2.21 -29.24 -8.79
N PHE A 174 -2.64 -28.10 -9.30
CA PHE A 174 -3.32 -27.99 -10.59
C PHE A 174 -2.33 -28.19 -11.75
N ASN A 175 -1.16 -27.56 -11.68
CA ASN A 175 -0.17 -27.63 -12.74
C ASN A 175 0.37 -29.05 -12.94
N ASN A 176 0.54 -29.82 -11.86
CA ASN A 176 0.93 -31.22 -11.95
C ASN A 176 -0.18 -32.07 -12.57
N ALA A 177 -1.44 -31.84 -12.21
CA ALA A 177 -2.58 -32.52 -12.83
C ALA A 177 -2.71 -32.24 -14.34
N VAL A 178 -2.36 -31.03 -14.79
CA VAL A 178 -2.24 -30.70 -16.22
C VAL A 178 -1.16 -31.56 -16.89
N LYS A 179 0.05 -31.65 -16.29
CA LYS A 179 1.15 -32.46 -16.83
C LYS A 179 0.83 -33.96 -16.87
N GLU A 180 0.08 -34.43 -15.88
CA GLU A 180 -0.38 -35.82 -15.76
C GLU A 180 -1.61 -36.12 -16.63
N ASN A 181 -2.14 -35.14 -17.37
CA ASN A 181 -3.34 -35.25 -18.20
C ASN A 181 -4.55 -35.81 -17.45
N ILE A 182 -4.74 -35.40 -16.19
CA ILE A 182 -5.88 -35.85 -15.38
C ILE A 182 -7.21 -35.44 -16.02
N PHE A 183 -7.27 -34.28 -16.67
CA PHE A 183 -8.47 -33.71 -17.28
C PHE A 183 -8.17 -33.12 -18.67
N ILE A 184 -9.23 -32.78 -19.42
CA ILE A 184 -9.10 -32.25 -20.78
C ILE A 184 -8.84 -30.74 -20.69
N VAL A 185 -7.65 -30.30 -21.10
CA VAL A 185 -7.25 -28.89 -21.05
C VAL A 185 -7.73 -28.15 -22.29
N ASP A 186 -8.43 -27.02 -22.09
CA ASP A 186 -8.85 -26.10 -23.16
C ASP A 186 -8.27 -24.69 -22.90
N GLY A 187 -7.12 -24.41 -23.53
CA GLY A 187 -6.37 -23.17 -23.35
C GLY A 187 -6.97 -21.95 -24.05
N ALA A 188 -6.80 -20.78 -23.45
CA ALA A 188 -7.08 -19.49 -24.07
C ALA A 188 -6.02 -18.44 -23.69
N GLN A 189 -5.94 -17.36 -24.48
CA GLN A 189 -4.98 -16.28 -24.24
C GLN A 189 -5.39 -15.35 -23.10
N HIS A 190 -6.70 -15.25 -22.82
CA HIS A 190 -7.25 -14.32 -21.83
C HIS A 190 -8.42 -14.97 -21.08
N ASP A 191 -8.61 -14.59 -19.80
CA ASP A 191 -9.67 -15.10 -18.94
C ASP A 191 -11.07 -14.89 -19.55
N ASP A 192 -11.29 -13.78 -20.26
CA ASP A 192 -12.58 -13.47 -20.90
C ASP A 192 -12.98 -14.53 -21.94
N LEU A 193 -12.01 -15.13 -22.62
CA LEU A 193 -12.29 -16.21 -23.57
C LEU A 193 -12.71 -17.49 -22.84
N ASN A 194 -12.08 -17.80 -21.70
CA ASN A 194 -12.48 -18.92 -20.86
C ASN A 194 -13.87 -18.70 -20.25
N LEU A 195 -14.17 -17.51 -19.73
CA LEU A 195 -15.50 -17.16 -19.24
C LEU A 195 -16.57 -17.23 -20.33
N LYS A 196 -16.28 -16.81 -21.58
CA LYS A 196 -17.18 -17.00 -22.73
C LYS A 196 -17.42 -18.48 -23.02
N LYS A 197 -16.37 -19.31 -23.01
CA LYS A 197 -16.49 -20.77 -23.20
C LYS A 197 -17.34 -21.39 -22.10
N LEU A 198 -17.14 -20.98 -20.85
CA LEU A 198 -17.88 -21.48 -19.69
C LEU A 198 -19.37 -21.13 -19.81
N LEU A 199 -19.69 -19.86 -20.09
CA LEU A 199 -21.07 -19.39 -20.28
C LEU A 199 -21.78 -20.07 -21.47
N ALA A 200 -21.02 -20.58 -22.44
CA ALA A 200 -21.52 -21.33 -23.59
C ALA A 200 -21.50 -22.86 -23.38
N GLY A 201 -21.11 -23.36 -22.20
CA GLY A 201 -21.01 -24.80 -21.92
C GLY A 201 -19.92 -25.56 -22.70
N ARG A 202 -18.95 -24.83 -23.27
CA ARG A 202 -17.83 -25.42 -24.04
C ARG A 202 -16.71 -25.96 -23.16
N ILE A 203 -16.59 -25.41 -21.95
CA ILE A 203 -15.79 -25.95 -20.85
C ILE A 203 -16.71 -26.16 -19.66
N ASP A 204 -16.34 -27.09 -18.79
CA ASP A 204 -17.13 -27.47 -17.62
C ASP A 204 -16.75 -26.62 -16.41
N ILE A 205 -15.45 -26.36 -16.24
CA ILE A 205 -14.91 -25.57 -15.13
C ILE A 205 -13.76 -24.66 -15.58
N PHE A 206 -13.56 -23.55 -14.86
CA PHE A 206 -12.46 -22.61 -15.08
C PHE A 206 -11.84 -22.15 -13.74
N PRO A 207 -10.55 -22.42 -13.46
CA PRO A 207 -9.86 -21.90 -12.28
C PRO A 207 -9.68 -20.38 -12.36
N MET A 208 -10.17 -19.65 -11.37
CA MET A 208 -10.07 -18.19 -11.32
C MET A 208 -10.05 -17.69 -9.88
N THR A 209 -9.39 -16.56 -9.63
CA THR A 209 -9.33 -15.94 -8.29
C THR A 209 -10.65 -15.25 -7.97
N SER A 210 -11.12 -15.42 -6.72
CA SER A 210 -12.31 -14.74 -6.24
C SER A 210 -12.17 -13.22 -6.22
N GLY A 211 -13.28 -12.54 -6.46
CA GLY A 211 -13.38 -11.11 -6.72
C GLY A 211 -12.96 -10.70 -8.14
N ILE A 212 -11.96 -11.36 -8.74
CA ILE A 212 -11.56 -11.11 -10.14
C ILE A 212 -12.60 -11.68 -11.10
N ALA A 213 -13.12 -12.88 -10.81
CA ALA A 213 -14.19 -13.51 -11.60
C ALA A 213 -15.47 -12.68 -11.58
N GLU A 214 -15.87 -12.23 -10.39
CA GLU A 214 -17.04 -11.40 -10.16
C GLU A 214 -16.89 -10.05 -10.86
N TYR A 215 -15.72 -9.41 -10.75
CA TYR A 215 -15.41 -8.19 -11.49
C TYR A 215 -15.56 -8.40 -13.00
N ALA A 216 -14.93 -9.45 -13.54
CA ALA A 216 -14.99 -9.75 -14.97
C ALA A 216 -16.43 -9.94 -15.45
N LEU A 217 -17.18 -10.82 -14.80
CA LEU A 217 -18.56 -11.17 -15.16
C LEU A 217 -19.52 -9.98 -15.00
N LYS A 218 -19.27 -9.07 -14.07
CA LYS A 218 -20.10 -7.84 -13.91
C LYS A 218 -19.80 -6.77 -14.95
N THR A 219 -18.54 -6.62 -15.34
CA THR A 219 -18.09 -5.44 -16.12
C THR A 219 -17.88 -5.70 -17.60
N ARG A 220 -17.54 -6.94 -17.98
CA ARG A 220 -17.16 -7.30 -19.37
C ARG A 220 -18.16 -8.22 -20.07
N PHE A 221 -19.22 -8.63 -19.37
CA PHE A 221 -20.23 -9.56 -19.88
C PHE A 221 -21.65 -8.98 -19.78
N PRO A 222 -22.61 -9.50 -20.56
CA PRO A 222 -24.00 -9.07 -20.45
C PRO A 222 -24.55 -9.20 -19.03
N LYS A 223 -25.48 -8.30 -18.66
CA LYS A 223 -26.23 -8.40 -17.40
C LYS A 223 -26.83 -9.80 -17.25
N GLY A 224 -26.75 -10.39 -16.06
CA GLY A 224 -27.20 -11.77 -15.82
C GLY A 224 -26.09 -12.83 -15.94
N ALA A 225 -24.88 -12.48 -16.41
CA ALA A 225 -23.80 -13.46 -16.58
C ALA A 225 -23.27 -13.99 -15.24
N LEU A 226 -23.04 -13.11 -14.26
CA LEU A 226 -22.58 -13.51 -12.93
C LEU A 226 -23.58 -14.46 -12.26
N GLU A 227 -24.86 -14.22 -12.44
CA GLU A 227 -25.95 -14.96 -11.84
C GLU A 227 -26.02 -16.42 -12.34
N LYS A 228 -25.40 -16.72 -13.48
CA LYS A 228 -25.30 -18.07 -14.06
C LYS A 228 -24.09 -18.87 -13.59
N VAL A 229 -23.11 -18.22 -12.99
CA VAL A 229 -21.83 -18.83 -12.59
C VAL A 229 -21.78 -18.96 -11.07
N THR A 230 -21.13 -20.01 -10.59
CA THR A 230 -20.85 -20.26 -9.17
C THR A 230 -19.49 -20.95 -9.05
N TYR A 231 -19.03 -21.18 -7.82
CA TYR A 231 -17.82 -21.95 -7.54
C TYR A 231 -17.98 -22.76 -6.25
N ASN A 232 -17.23 -23.85 -6.11
CA ASN A 232 -17.20 -24.61 -4.85
C ASN A 232 -16.36 -23.87 -3.79
N LYS A 233 -16.75 -23.94 -2.52
CA LYS A 233 -16.07 -23.24 -1.41
C LYS A 233 -14.65 -23.75 -1.12
N LYS A 234 -14.28 -24.93 -1.62
CA LYS A 234 -12.92 -25.46 -1.49
C LYS A 234 -11.99 -24.77 -2.50
N PRO A 235 -10.96 -24.04 -2.06
CA PRO A 235 -10.01 -23.43 -2.98
C PRO A 235 -9.08 -24.47 -3.58
N ILE A 236 -8.63 -24.21 -4.82
CA ILE A 236 -7.53 -24.93 -5.48
C ILE A 236 -6.22 -24.57 -4.79
N ARG A 237 -6.07 -23.27 -4.49
CA ARG A 237 -4.96 -22.70 -3.75
C ARG A 237 -5.39 -21.42 -3.06
N GLU A 238 -4.68 -21.11 -1.98
CA GLU A 238 -4.66 -19.80 -1.33
C GLU A 238 -3.27 -19.20 -1.51
N TYR A 239 -3.19 -17.89 -1.67
CA TYR A 239 -1.93 -17.19 -1.83
C TYR A 239 -2.03 -15.76 -1.34
N ASP A 240 -0.90 -15.28 -0.84
CA ASP A 240 -0.74 -13.90 -0.40
C ASP A 240 -0.07 -13.05 -1.48
N SER A 241 -0.36 -11.75 -1.44
CA SER A 241 0.31 -10.74 -2.24
C SER A 241 1.09 -9.78 -1.34
N PHE A 242 2.26 -9.36 -1.80
CA PHE A 242 3.21 -8.60 -0.99
C PHE A 242 3.69 -7.32 -1.69
N LEU A 243 4.16 -6.38 -0.89
CA LEU A 243 4.95 -5.23 -1.32
C LEU A 243 6.42 -5.66 -1.31
N PHE A 244 7.14 -5.33 -2.39
CA PHE A 244 8.56 -5.57 -2.53
C PHE A 244 9.32 -4.25 -2.66
N LEU A 245 10.42 -4.11 -1.92
CA LEU A 245 11.29 -2.94 -1.93
C LEU A 245 12.73 -3.40 -2.21
N PRO A 246 13.50 -2.76 -3.10
CA PRO A 246 14.83 -3.23 -3.47
C PRO A 246 15.84 -3.03 -2.34
N GLU A 247 16.68 -4.02 -2.07
CA GLU A 247 17.75 -3.92 -1.05
C GLU A 247 18.82 -2.87 -1.43
N SER A 248 18.90 -2.51 -2.72
CA SER A 248 19.86 -1.53 -3.24
C SER A 248 19.57 -0.08 -2.83
N LEU A 249 18.36 0.23 -2.33
CA LEU A 249 18.02 1.57 -1.84
C LEU A 249 18.16 1.64 -0.32
N LEU A 250 18.96 2.60 0.18
CA LEU A 250 19.24 2.79 1.61
C LEU A 250 17.98 2.95 2.48
N LYS A 251 16.88 3.48 1.91
CA LYS A 251 15.62 3.71 2.63
C LYS A 251 14.67 2.51 2.65
N SER A 252 14.94 1.46 1.88
CA SER A 252 13.96 0.37 1.67
C SER A 252 13.60 -0.37 2.95
N GLU A 253 14.57 -0.66 3.82
CA GLU A 253 14.30 -1.35 5.08
C GLU A 253 13.39 -0.51 6.00
N ALA A 254 13.66 0.79 6.10
CA ALA A 254 12.83 1.72 6.87
C ALA A 254 11.42 1.88 6.28
N LEU A 255 11.29 1.91 4.94
CA LEU A 255 10.00 1.94 4.26
C LEU A 255 9.21 0.64 4.48
N LEU A 256 9.88 -0.51 4.50
CA LEU A 256 9.26 -1.80 4.78
C LEU A 256 8.69 -1.83 6.20
N ALA A 257 9.49 -1.41 7.18
CA ALA A 257 9.06 -1.32 8.57
C ALA A 257 7.87 -0.36 8.73
N SER A 258 7.92 0.79 8.06
CA SER A 258 6.85 1.79 8.05
C SER A 258 5.55 1.24 7.44
N PHE A 259 5.66 0.52 6.32
CA PHE A 259 4.53 -0.15 5.68
C PHE A 259 3.91 -1.20 6.61
N ASN A 260 4.72 -2.09 7.17
CA ASN A 260 4.23 -3.16 8.06
C ASN A 260 3.57 -2.58 9.33
N GLN A 261 4.13 -1.53 9.91
CA GLN A 261 3.52 -0.81 11.04
C GLN A 261 2.18 -0.19 10.63
N GLY A 262 2.14 0.48 9.49
CA GLY A 262 0.94 1.12 8.96
C GLY A 262 -0.17 0.12 8.66
N LEU A 263 0.17 -1.01 8.04
CA LEU A 263 -0.74 -2.11 7.78
C LEU A 263 -1.31 -2.70 9.07
N GLN A 264 -0.46 -2.89 10.09
CA GLN A 264 -0.92 -3.38 11.40
C GLN A 264 -1.90 -2.41 12.07
N LYS A 265 -1.64 -1.09 12.00
CA LYS A 265 -2.58 -0.06 12.51
C LYS A 265 -3.91 -0.11 11.74
N LEU A 266 -3.85 -0.21 10.42
CA LEU A 266 -5.03 -0.30 9.55
C LEU A 266 -5.90 -1.52 9.92
N GLN A 267 -5.26 -2.68 10.14
CA GLN A 267 -5.93 -3.90 10.60
C GLN A 267 -6.56 -3.74 11.99
N LYS A 268 -5.83 -3.18 12.96
CA LYS A 268 -6.34 -2.96 14.32
C LYS A 268 -7.52 -1.98 14.39
N SER A 269 -7.60 -1.04 13.45
CA SER A 269 -8.68 -0.05 13.38
C SER A 269 -10.01 -0.61 12.86
N GLY A 270 -10.02 -1.80 12.25
CA GLY A 270 -11.18 -2.36 11.55
C GLY A 270 -11.39 -1.81 10.13
N GLN A 271 -10.67 -0.75 9.73
CA GLN A 271 -10.76 -0.17 8.39
C GLN A 271 -10.34 -1.18 7.30
N TYR A 272 -9.36 -2.04 7.58
CA TYR A 272 -8.97 -3.12 6.67
C TYR A 272 -10.14 -4.06 6.33
N GLN A 273 -10.90 -4.51 7.34
CA GLN A 273 -12.06 -5.36 7.13
C GLN A 273 -13.17 -4.64 6.36
N GLN A 274 -13.36 -3.35 6.59
CA GLN A 274 -14.31 -2.55 5.81
C GLN A 274 -13.92 -2.49 4.33
N ILE A 275 -12.63 -2.34 4.03
CA ILE A 275 -12.11 -2.36 2.64
C ILE A 275 -12.41 -3.70 1.97
N LEU A 276 -12.17 -4.82 2.66
CA LEU A 276 -12.47 -6.15 2.14
C LEU A 276 -13.97 -6.36 1.92
N SER A 277 -14.80 -5.91 2.87
CA SER A 277 -16.27 -5.97 2.72
C SER A 277 -16.73 -5.17 1.49
N ASN A 278 -16.23 -3.95 1.33
CA ASN A 278 -16.51 -3.11 0.16
C ASN A 278 -16.06 -3.79 -1.14
N TYR A 279 -14.92 -4.49 -1.11
CA TYR A 279 -14.42 -5.26 -2.24
C TYR A 279 -15.37 -6.37 -2.67
N TYR A 280 -15.77 -7.25 -1.75
CA TYR A 280 -16.70 -8.32 -2.07
C TYR A 280 -18.11 -7.82 -2.44
N ASN A 281 -18.50 -6.65 -1.94
CA ASN A 281 -19.75 -5.98 -2.33
C ASN A 281 -19.66 -5.23 -3.68
N GLY A 282 -18.48 -5.19 -4.30
CA GLY A 282 -18.30 -4.65 -5.66
C GLY A 282 -17.98 -3.16 -5.75
N TYR A 283 -17.62 -2.49 -4.64
CA TYR A 283 -17.26 -1.05 -4.65
C TYR A 283 -16.12 -0.73 -5.64
N TYR A 284 -15.11 -1.60 -5.73
CA TYR A 284 -13.99 -1.45 -6.66
C TYR A 284 -14.30 -1.94 -8.08
N SER A 285 -15.55 -2.31 -8.39
CA SER A 285 -15.95 -2.78 -9.72
C SER A 285 -16.54 -1.70 -10.61
N THR A 286 -16.90 -0.54 -10.05
CA THR A 286 -17.36 0.62 -10.80
C THR A 286 -16.20 1.53 -11.14
N ALA A 287 -15.87 1.65 -12.44
CA ALA A 287 -14.91 2.64 -12.91
C ALA A 287 -15.34 4.04 -12.48
N ILE A 288 -14.37 4.92 -12.21
CA ILE A 288 -14.66 6.32 -11.90
C ILE A 288 -15.30 6.94 -13.15
N VAL A 289 -16.60 7.24 -13.11
CA VAL A 289 -17.40 7.81 -14.23
C VAL A 289 -16.87 9.18 -14.71
N ASN A 290 -15.83 9.70 -14.08
CA ASN A 290 -15.21 11.00 -14.38
C ASN A 290 -13.79 10.92 -14.97
N ALA A 291 -13.37 9.81 -15.56
CA ALA A 291 -12.25 9.84 -16.52
C ALA A 291 -12.69 10.52 -17.83
N LYS A 292 -13.08 11.79 -17.74
CA LYS A 292 -13.43 12.64 -18.89
C LYS A 292 -12.15 12.97 -19.66
N LYS A 293 -12.19 12.59 -20.95
CA LYS A 293 -11.56 13.22 -22.13
C LYS A 293 -10.05 13.41 -22.12
#